data_AF-E2A4A9-F1
#
_entry.id   AF-E2A4A9-F1
#
_cell.length_a   1.000
_cell.length_b   1.000
_cell.length_c   1.000
_cell.angle_alpha   90.00
_cell.angle_beta   90.00
_cell.angle_gamma   90.00
#
_symmetry.space_group_name_H-M   'P 1'
#
loop_
_entity.id
_entity.type
_entity.pdbx_description
1 polymer ?
#
loop_
_entity_poly.entity_id
_entity_poly.type
_entity_poly.pdbx_seq_one_letter_code
_entity_poly.pdbx_strand_id
1 'polypeptide(L)'
;INRERIYMMWRRYRVKEYLSVTRCFKCHGYGHIAKNCACPDQLCEICGSKEHLKANCGVRDKPRCINCVRNRRKDQAHNVRSNECP
;
A
#
# COMPACT_ATOMS: atom_id res chain seq x y z
N ILE A 1 -14.45 -11.32 -20.61
CA ILE A 1 -14.27 -12.60 -19.88
C ILE A 1 -14.56 -12.34 -18.42
N ASN A 2 -15.75 -12.68 -17.93
CA ASN A 2 -16.22 -12.35 -16.57
C ASN A 2 -16.51 -13.68 -15.83
N ARG A 3 -15.45 -14.30 -15.30
CA ARG A 3 -15.52 -15.57 -14.54
C ARG A 3 -15.06 -15.35 -13.10
N GLU A 4 -15.73 -14.45 -12.38
CA GLU A 4 -15.39 -14.05 -10.99
C GLU A 4 -15.89 -15.01 -9.90
N ARG A 5 -16.49 -16.16 -10.25
CA ARG A 5 -17.19 -17.02 -9.30
C ARG A 5 -16.92 -18.50 -9.56
N ILE A 6 -16.52 -19.21 -8.51
CA ILE A 6 -16.40 -20.67 -8.51
C ILE A 6 -17.53 -21.24 -7.64
N TYR A 7 -18.20 -22.27 -8.15
CA TYR A 7 -19.21 -23.03 -7.44
C TYR A 7 -18.56 -24.33 -6.96
N MET A 8 -18.60 -24.60 -5.66
CA MET A 8 -18.18 -25.86 -5.06
C MET A 8 -19.32 -26.41 -4.22
N MET A 9 -19.90 -27.52 -4.67
CA MET A 9 -21.15 -28.07 -4.12
C MET A 9 -22.25 -26.98 -4.11
N TRP A 10 -22.84 -26.75 -2.94
CA TRP A 10 -23.87 -25.74 -2.67
C TRP A 10 -23.29 -24.34 -2.36
N ARG A 11 -21.97 -24.16 -2.44
CA ARG A 11 -21.30 -22.90 -2.05
C ARG A 11 -20.76 -22.14 -3.25
N ARG A 12 -20.94 -20.82 -3.22
CA ARG A 12 -20.47 -19.88 -4.25
C ARG A 12 -19.35 -19.01 -3.69
N TYR A 13 -18.16 -19.14 -4.27
CA TYR A 13 -16.97 -18.37 -3.89
C TYR A 13 -16.69 -17.29 -4.92
N ARG A 14 -16.38 -16.07 -4.46
CA ARG A 14 -15.83 -15.01 -5.32
C ARG A 14 -14.35 -15.29 -5.50
N VAL A 15 -13.92 -15.42 -6.74
CA VAL A 15 -12.52 -15.66 -7.07
C VAL A 15 -11.94 -14.40 -7.68
N LYS A 16 -10.80 -14.01 -7.13
CA LYS A 16 -9.97 -12.92 -7.61
C LYS A 16 -8.59 -13.49 -7.84
N GLU A 17 -7.91 -12.99 -8.87
CA GLU A 17 -6.50 -13.30 -9.05
C GLU A 17 -5.71 -12.88 -7.81
N TYR A 18 -4.82 -13.76 -7.36
CA TYR A 18 -3.94 -13.49 -6.24
C TYR A 18 -2.64 -12.87 -6.75
N LEU A 19 -2.63 -11.56 -6.93
CA LEU A 19 -1.43 -10.79 -7.24
C LEU A 19 -0.83 -10.26 -5.93
N SER A 20 0.13 -11.00 -5.37
CA SER A 20 0.84 -10.58 -4.14
C SER A 20 2.03 -9.69 -4.45
N VAL A 21 1.79 -8.38 -4.54
CA VAL A 21 2.88 -7.41 -4.69
C VAL A 21 3.56 -7.21 -3.34
N THR A 22 4.83 -7.62 -3.24
CA THR A 22 5.60 -7.45 -1.99
C THR A 22 5.89 -5.97 -1.75
N ARG A 23 5.38 -5.46 -0.63
CA ARG A 23 5.61 -4.10 -0.15
C ARG A 23 6.44 -4.12 1.12
N CYS A 24 7.44 -3.28 1.17
CA CYS A 24 8.28 -3.10 2.35
C CYS A 24 7.52 -2.36 3.45
N PHE A 25 7.37 -2.96 4.63
CA PHE A 25 6.72 -2.31 5.78
C PHE A 25 7.52 -1.14 6.39
N LYS A 26 8.80 -0.98 6.02
CA LYS A 26 9.66 0.09 6.51
C LYS A 26 9.57 1.36 5.65
N CYS A 27 9.79 1.23 4.35
CA CYS A 27 9.84 2.38 3.44
C CYS A 27 8.63 2.48 2.49
N HIS A 28 7.70 1.53 2.57
CA HIS A 28 6.52 1.36 1.71
C HIS A 28 6.80 1.15 0.22
N GLY A 29 8.06 1.01 -0.18
CA GLY A 29 8.44 0.67 -1.55
C GLY A 29 8.10 -0.77 -1.93
N TYR A 30 8.07 -1.04 -3.23
CA TYR A 30 7.78 -2.37 -3.77
C TYR A 30 9.06 -3.16 -4.07
N GLY A 31 8.94 -4.48 -4.20
CA GLY A 31 10.02 -5.38 -4.65
C GLY A 31 11.00 -5.84 -3.55
N HIS A 32 10.79 -5.46 -2.30
CA HIS A 32 11.60 -5.93 -1.17
C HIS A 32 10.80 -5.94 0.13
N ILE A 33 11.31 -6.68 1.12
CA ILE A 33 10.77 -6.74 2.49
C ILE A 33 11.56 -5.84 3.44
N ALA A 34 11.00 -5.55 4.61
CA ALA A 34 11.64 -4.68 5.62
C ALA A 34 13.05 -5.13 6.03
N LYS A 35 13.31 -6.44 6.08
CA LYS A 35 14.63 -7.02 6.40
C LYS A 35 15.73 -6.60 5.41
N ASN A 36 15.39 -6.41 4.14
CA ASN A 36 16.33 -6.06 3.07
C ASN A 36 16.22 -4.57 2.69
N CYS A 37 15.60 -3.75 3.53
CA CYS A 37 15.38 -2.35 3.23
C CYS A 37 16.62 -1.52 3.60
N ALA A 38 17.13 -0.76 2.64
CA ALA A 38 18.25 0.16 2.84
C ALA A 38 17.86 1.46 3.56
N CYS A 39 16.57 1.76 3.73
CA CYS A 39 16.14 2.96 4.45
C CYS A 39 16.52 2.84 5.94
N PRO A 40 17.16 3.86 6.54
CA PRO A 40 17.51 3.84 7.95
C PRO A 40 16.26 3.92 8.84
N ASP A 41 15.31 4.77 8.47
CA ASP A 41 14.11 5.07 9.26
C ASP A 41 12.87 4.35 8.74
N GLN A 42 11.90 4.12 9.62
CA GLN A 42 10.56 3.67 9.25
C GLN A 42 9.69 4.87 8.89
N LEU A 43 9.03 4.79 7.73
CA LEU A 43 8.18 5.86 7.22
C LEU A 43 6.72 5.65 7.62
N CYS A 44 6.01 6.76 7.81
CA CYS A 44 4.58 6.76 8.07
C CYS A 44 3.79 6.28 6.85
N GLU A 45 2.83 5.36 7.07
CA GLU A 45 1.92 4.85 6.03
C GLU A 45 0.99 5.93 5.44
N ILE A 46 0.71 6.98 6.22
CA ILE A 46 -0.31 7.99 5.89
C ILE A 46 0.29 9.19 5.16
N CYS A 47 1.42 9.71 5.64
CA CYS A 47 2.02 10.94 5.13
C CYS A 47 3.46 10.78 4.61
N GLY A 48 4.08 9.60 4.78
CA GLY A 48 5.45 9.35 4.35
C GLY A 48 6.54 10.03 5.19
N SER A 49 6.20 10.65 6.33
CA SER A 49 7.18 11.23 7.25
C SER A 49 8.02 10.15 7.95
N LYS A 50 9.27 10.47 8.28
CA LYS A 50 10.17 9.63 9.09
C LYS A 50 10.09 9.92 10.59
N GLU A 51 9.49 11.04 10.98
CA GLU A 51 9.45 11.52 12.37
C GLU A 51 8.48 10.71 13.25
N HIS A 52 7.52 10.02 12.63
CA HIS A 52 6.50 9.28 13.37
C HIS A 52 6.01 8.06 12.62
N LEU A 53 5.46 7.13 13.38
CA LEU A 53 4.72 5.98 12.88
C LEU A 53 3.25 6.35 12.65
N LYS A 54 2.53 5.48 11.94
CA LYS A 54 1.09 5.61 11.67
C LYS A 54 0.27 5.94 12.93
N ALA A 55 0.61 5.33 14.06
CA ALA A 55 -0.11 5.52 15.33
C ALA A 55 -0.09 6.97 15.82
N ASN A 56 1.01 7.69 15.56
CA ASN A 56 1.24 9.06 16.03
C ASN A 56 1.10 10.07 14.88
N CYS A 57 0.45 9.69 13.78
CA CYS A 57 0.26 10.58 12.65
C CYS A 57 -0.86 11.58 12.95
N GLY A 58 -0.49 12.85 13.17
CA GLY A 58 -1.45 13.95 13.33
C GLY A 58 -2.12 14.39 12.03
N VAL A 59 -1.69 13.87 10.88
CA VAL A 59 -2.23 14.25 9.56
C VAL A 59 -3.26 13.21 9.13
N ARG A 60 -4.55 13.52 9.34
CA ARG A 60 -5.67 12.71 8.84
C ARG A 60 -6.33 13.31 7.60
N ASP A 61 -6.40 14.64 7.51
CA ASP A 61 -7.11 15.34 6.43
C ASP A 61 -6.33 15.43 5.11
N LYS A 62 -5.00 15.29 5.15
CA LYS A 62 -4.12 15.41 3.98
C LYS A 62 -3.13 14.25 3.89
N PRO A 63 -3.60 13.01 3.67
CA PRO A 63 -2.70 11.89 3.46
C PRO A 63 -1.85 12.12 2.21
N ARG A 64 -0.61 11.64 2.26
CA ARG A 64 0.34 11.77 1.16
C ARG A 64 1.06 10.44 0.92
N CYS A 65 0.89 9.89 -0.26
CA CYS A 65 1.46 8.59 -0.61
C CYS A 65 2.94 8.74 -0.98
N ILE A 66 3.83 8.17 -0.16
CA ILE A 66 5.29 8.25 -0.41
C ILE A 66 5.70 7.66 -1.77
N ASN A 67 5.00 6.63 -2.25
CA ASN A 67 5.30 6.02 -3.55
C ASN A 67 4.88 6.92 -4.71
N CYS A 68 3.70 7.54 -4.63
CA CYS A 68 3.24 8.49 -5.65
C CYS A 68 4.10 9.77 -5.67
N VAL A 69 4.60 10.20 -4.50
CA VAL A 69 5.59 11.28 -4.38
C VAL A 69 6.90 10.92 -5.06
N ARG A 70 7.47 9.74 -4.75
CA ARG A 70 8.71 9.24 -5.37
C ARG A 70 8.58 9.14 -6.90
N ASN A 71 7.42 8.69 -7.37
CA ASN A 71 7.12 8.53 -8.79
C ASN A 71 6.58 9.80 -9.46
N ARG A 72 6.60 10.96 -8.76
CA ARG A 72 6.14 12.27 -9.27
C ARG A 72 4.76 12.24 -9.94
N ARG A 73 3.82 11.47 -9.37
CA ARG A 73 2.43 11.38 -9.85
C ARG A 73 1.66 12.66 -9.48
N LYS A 74 0.60 12.99 -10.23
CA LYS A 74 -0.28 14.13 -9.90
C LYS A 74 -1.20 13.83 -8.73
N ASP A 75 -1.72 12.60 -8.67
CA ASP A 75 -2.49 12.10 -7.54
C ASP A 75 -1.54 11.59 -6.45
N GLN A 76 -1.35 12.41 -5.42
CA GLN A 76 -0.54 12.08 -4.25
C GLN A 76 -1.37 12.09 -2.96
N ALA A 77 -2.64 12.52 -3.02
CA ALA A 77 -3.47 12.90 -1.88
C ALA A 77 -4.20 11.69 -1.26
N HIS A 78 -3.48 10.58 -1.08
CA HIS A 78 -4.00 9.34 -0.53
C HIS A 78 -2.91 8.61 0.26
N ASN A 79 -3.28 7.62 1.06
CA ASN A 79 -2.31 6.82 1.82
C ASN A 79 -1.72 5.69 0.95
N VAL A 80 -0.62 5.07 1.37
CA VAL A 80 0.05 4.03 0.54
C VAL A 80 -0.78 2.75 0.35
N ARG A 81 -1.89 2.59 1.09
CA ARG A 81 -2.83 1.46 0.99
C ARG A 81 -4.08 1.80 0.17
N SER A 82 -4.23 3.02 -0.33
CA SER A 82 -5.38 3.40 -1.15
C SER A 82 -5.40 2.61 -2.45
N ASN A 83 -6.60 2.28 -2.93
CA ASN A 83 -6.81 1.69 -4.25
C ASN A 83 -6.52 2.69 -5.38
N GLU A 84 -6.34 3.97 -5.04
CA GLU A 84 -5.90 5.03 -5.96
C GLU A 84 -4.39 4.95 -6.23
N CYS A 85 -3.65 4.21 -5.38
CA CYS A 85 -2.26 3.92 -5.64
C CYS A 85 -2.16 2.85 -6.74
N PRO A 86 -1.41 3.11 -7.83
CA PRO A 86 -1.22 2.15 -8.92
C PRO A 86 -0.41 0.92 -8.49
#